data_AF-A0A6I1ZMS6-F1
#
_entry.id   AF-A0A6I1ZMS6-F1
#
_cell.length_a   1.000
_cell.length_b   1.000
_cell.length_c   1.000
_cell.angle_alpha   90.00
_cell.angle_beta   90.00
_cell.angle_gamma   90.00
#
_symmetry.space_group_name_H-M   'P 1'
#
loop_
_entity.id
_entity.type
_entity.pdbx_description
1 polymer ?
#
loop_
_entity_poly.entity_id
_entity_poly.type
_entity_poly.pdbx_seq_one_letter_code
_entity_poly.pdbx_strand_id
1 'polypeptide(L)'
;MTNKMGRRQFLGTAAQVSCGCVMAAGFMGCAAFTKQPSRQEGAAAAEGETIAEASVATAYCGLYCAACPRYLASIEDPSQGCPGCNQGEVRYKCSIKPCAVEKNVNSCGECDQFPCENTIKFHGSGKDMSLVAEKNCYRVREIGYSDWLEEQAKRWSCENCGSGFSFKDEVCPSCNVDIYSFAEEAAACREK
;
A
#
# COMPACT_ATOMS: atom_id res chain seq x y z
N MET A 1 -21.47 -53.87 -15.52
CA MET A 1 -21.33 -54.81 -14.40
C MET A 1 -21.14 -54.00 -13.11
N THR A 2 -22.10 -54.11 -12.18
CA THR A 2 -22.03 -53.96 -10.70
C THR A 2 -21.08 -52.90 -10.09
N ASN A 3 -21.52 -51.76 -9.53
CA ASN A 3 -22.35 -51.48 -8.32
C ASN A 3 -21.56 -51.44 -6.97
N LYS A 4 -21.98 -50.49 -6.11
CA LYS A 4 -21.70 -50.24 -4.66
C LYS A 4 -20.53 -49.28 -4.35
N MET A 5 -20.69 -48.03 -3.88
CA MET A 5 -21.57 -47.39 -2.88
C MET A 5 -21.23 -47.73 -1.41
N GLY A 6 -21.00 -46.68 -0.59
CA GLY A 6 -20.84 -46.79 0.86
C GLY A 6 -20.68 -45.44 1.58
N ARG A 7 -21.76 -44.65 1.65
CA ARG A 7 -21.92 -43.45 2.49
C ARG A 7 -22.39 -43.90 3.88
N ARG A 8 -21.73 -43.47 4.97
CA ARG A 8 -22.20 -43.71 6.35
C ARG A 8 -22.88 -42.46 6.90
N GLN A 9 -24.20 -42.55 7.06
CA GLN A 9 -25.00 -41.70 7.93
C GLN A 9 -24.99 -42.32 9.33
N PHE A 10 -24.89 -41.48 10.37
CA PHE A 10 -25.30 -41.84 11.73
C PHE A 10 -26.40 -40.87 12.17
N LEU A 11 -27.57 -41.44 12.42
CA LEU A 11 -28.72 -40.85 13.10
C LEU A 11 -28.64 -41.24 14.59
N GLY A 12 -29.17 -40.39 15.46
CA GLY A 12 -29.40 -40.68 16.89
C GLY A 12 -29.83 -39.41 17.63
N THR A 13 -31.09 -38.99 17.48
CA THR A 13 -32.20 -39.16 18.45
C THR A 13 -32.16 -38.21 19.65
N ALA A 14 -33.13 -37.29 19.66
CA ALA A 14 -33.55 -36.49 20.79
C ALA A 14 -34.30 -37.34 21.83
N ALA A 15 -34.14 -37.01 23.11
CA ALA A 15 -35.10 -37.35 24.15
C ALA A 15 -35.07 -36.26 25.24
N GLN A 16 -36.18 -35.54 25.36
CA GLN A 16 -36.53 -34.70 26.51
C GLN A 16 -36.96 -35.62 27.67
N VAL A 17 -36.52 -35.33 28.90
CA VAL A 17 -37.29 -35.67 30.11
C VAL A 17 -37.18 -34.53 31.12
N SER A 18 -38.34 -34.30 31.73
CA SER A 18 -38.88 -33.25 32.57
C SER A 18 -38.38 -33.14 34.01
N CYS A 19 -38.51 -31.92 34.54
CA CYS A 19 -39.10 -31.52 35.83
C CYS A 19 -38.73 -32.27 37.13
N GLY A 20 -38.22 -31.52 38.10
CA GLY A 20 -38.16 -31.94 39.50
C GLY A 20 -37.61 -30.85 40.42
N CYS A 21 -38.49 -29.97 40.90
CA CYS A 21 -38.22 -29.09 42.03
C CYS A 21 -38.14 -29.91 43.33
N VAL A 22 -37.06 -29.77 44.10
CA VAL A 22 -37.06 -30.05 45.54
C VAL A 22 -36.33 -28.92 46.24
N MET A 23 -37.05 -28.20 47.09
CA MET A 23 -36.51 -27.21 48.02
C MET A 23 -35.91 -27.92 49.24
N ALA A 24 -34.74 -27.47 49.68
CA ALA A 24 -34.31 -27.59 51.06
C ALA A 24 -33.33 -26.45 51.40
N ALA A 25 -33.53 -25.88 52.58
CA ALA A 25 -32.98 -24.62 53.06
C ALA A 25 -31.60 -24.75 53.73
N GLY A 26 -30.89 -23.61 53.77
CA GLY A 26 -29.94 -23.26 54.83
C GLY A 26 -28.48 -23.66 54.59
N PHE A 27 -27.59 -22.67 54.46
CA PHE A 27 -26.59 -22.33 55.47
C PHE A 27 -25.71 -21.17 54.98
N MET A 28 -25.46 -20.22 55.88
CA MET A 28 -24.48 -19.14 55.79
C MET A 28 -23.07 -19.66 55.49
N GLY A 29 -22.29 -18.91 54.71
CA GLY A 29 -20.86 -18.77 55.02
C GLY A 29 -19.88 -18.78 53.85
N CYS A 30 -19.13 -17.69 53.78
CA CYS A 30 -17.75 -17.54 53.31
C CYS A 30 -17.45 -17.45 51.80
N ALA A 31 -16.84 -16.30 51.49
CA ALA A 31 -16.17 -15.95 50.26
C ALA A 31 -15.04 -16.93 49.91
N ALA A 32 -14.95 -17.31 48.64
CA ALA A 32 -13.71 -17.78 48.03
C ALA A 32 -13.76 -17.55 46.51
N PHE A 33 -12.95 -16.58 46.07
CA PHE A 33 -12.10 -16.67 44.88
C PHE A 33 -12.72 -17.34 43.64
N THR A 34 -13.32 -16.55 42.77
CA THR A 34 -13.59 -16.95 41.38
C THR A 34 -12.25 -17.15 40.66
N LYS A 35 -11.76 -18.39 40.66
CA LYS A 35 -10.64 -18.81 39.81
C LYS A 35 -11.17 -18.89 38.38
N GLN A 36 -10.85 -17.85 37.59
CA GLN A 36 -11.08 -17.83 36.15
C GLN A 36 -10.37 -19.06 35.52
N PRO A 37 -11.01 -19.78 34.59
CA PRO A 37 -10.32 -20.81 33.83
C PRO A 37 -9.38 -20.15 32.83
N SER A 38 -8.10 -20.48 32.96
CA SER A 38 -7.02 -20.27 32.03
C SER A 38 -7.42 -20.73 30.62
N ARG A 39 -7.66 -19.77 29.72
CA ARG A 39 -7.77 -20.04 28.29
C ARG A 39 -6.36 -20.24 27.74
N GLN A 40 -6.19 -21.39 27.11
CA GLN A 40 -4.95 -21.92 26.58
C GLN A 40 -4.29 -20.99 25.56
N GLU A 41 -2.98 -20.84 25.71
CA GLU A 41 -2.05 -20.30 24.74
C GLU A 41 -2.05 -21.21 23.49
N GLY A 42 -2.38 -20.62 22.34
CA GLY A 42 -2.31 -21.25 21.03
C GLY A 42 -1.35 -20.46 20.16
N ALA A 43 -0.31 -21.16 19.71
CA ALA A 43 0.81 -20.64 18.96
C ALA A 43 0.46 -20.17 17.53
N ALA A 44 1.21 -19.15 17.11
CA ALA A 44 1.74 -18.89 15.77
C ALA A 44 0.80 -19.02 14.56
N ALA A 45 0.42 -17.88 13.99
CA ALA A 45 0.34 -17.70 12.55
C ALA A 45 0.85 -16.31 12.20
N ALA A 46 1.79 -16.28 11.26
CA ALA A 46 2.57 -15.13 10.83
C ALA A 46 1.70 -13.93 10.46
N GLU A 47 2.06 -12.78 11.03
CA GLU A 47 1.57 -11.48 10.64
C GLU A 47 2.21 -11.14 9.29
N GLY A 48 1.47 -11.38 8.20
CA GLY A 48 1.80 -10.82 6.89
C GLY A 48 1.31 -9.37 6.87
N GLU A 49 2.26 -8.44 6.93
CA GLU A 49 2.03 -7.00 6.85
C GLU A 49 1.10 -6.63 5.69
N THR A 50 -0.10 -6.18 6.06
CA THR A 50 -1.15 -5.78 5.14
C THR A 50 -0.89 -4.36 4.66
N ILE A 51 -0.47 -4.20 3.39
CA ILE A 51 -0.95 -3.26 2.35
C ILE A 51 -1.46 -1.86 2.78
N ALA A 52 -0.95 -1.29 3.86
CA ALA A 52 -1.23 0.08 4.31
C ALA A 52 -0.13 1.07 3.89
N GLU A 53 1.03 0.58 3.44
CA GLU A 53 2.18 1.40 3.02
C GLU A 53 2.15 1.84 1.54
N ALA A 54 1.21 1.35 0.73
CA ALA A 54 1.14 1.65 -0.71
C ALA A 54 0.75 3.10 -1.03
N SER A 55 0.17 3.85 -0.07
CA SER A 55 -0.31 5.23 -0.30
C SER A 55 0.77 6.32 -0.15
N VAL A 56 1.95 5.98 0.38
CA VAL A 56 2.99 6.96 0.77
C VAL A 56 4.11 7.09 -0.28
N ALA A 57 4.07 6.34 -1.38
CA ALA A 57 5.17 6.26 -2.33
C ALA A 57 5.02 7.14 -3.59
N THR A 58 4.04 8.06 -3.66
CA THR A 58 3.77 8.84 -4.90
C THR A 58 3.37 10.28 -4.63
N ALA A 59 3.42 11.09 -5.69
CA ALA A 59 2.88 12.43 -5.71
C ALA A 59 1.72 12.53 -6.70
N TYR A 60 0.72 13.34 -6.33
CA TYR A 60 -0.44 13.65 -7.18
C TYR A 60 -0.07 14.03 -8.62
N CYS A 61 1.06 14.71 -8.83
CA CYS A 61 1.49 15.14 -10.17
C CYS A 61 2.08 14.04 -11.06
N GLY A 62 2.23 12.82 -10.57
CA GLY A 62 2.77 11.66 -11.30
C GLY A 62 4.23 11.30 -10.94
N LEU A 63 4.84 11.94 -9.96
CA LEU A 63 6.18 11.53 -9.49
C LEU A 63 6.10 10.31 -8.57
N TYR A 64 7.09 9.42 -8.69
CA TYR A 64 7.24 8.26 -7.81
C TYR A 64 8.16 8.61 -6.63
N CYS A 65 7.58 8.91 -5.47
CA CYS A 65 8.33 9.38 -4.29
C CYS A 65 9.32 8.32 -3.78
N ALA A 66 9.04 7.03 -3.92
CA ALA A 66 9.98 5.98 -3.48
C ALA A 66 11.32 5.96 -4.25
N ALA A 67 11.46 6.71 -5.35
CA ALA A 67 12.74 6.95 -6.00
C ALA A 67 13.26 8.40 -5.83
N CYS A 68 12.54 9.25 -5.10
CA CYS A 68 12.93 10.63 -4.84
C CYS A 68 14.02 10.69 -3.75
N PRO A 69 15.22 11.23 -4.04
CA PRO A 69 16.30 11.29 -3.05
C PRO A 69 15.93 12.02 -1.77
N ARG A 70 15.04 13.03 -1.85
CA ARG A 70 14.60 13.78 -0.68
C ARG A 70 13.66 12.97 0.21
N TYR A 71 12.75 12.21 -0.39
CA TYR A 71 11.83 11.35 0.35
C TYR A 71 12.59 10.15 0.97
N LEU A 72 13.51 9.55 0.21
CA LEU A 72 14.40 8.51 0.73
C LEU A 72 15.23 9.01 1.91
N ALA A 73 15.83 10.20 1.82
CA ALA A 73 16.58 10.81 2.92
C ALA A 73 15.70 11.05 4.17
N SER A 74 14.40 11.33 4.01
CA SER A 74 13.49 11.49 5.15
C SER A 74 13.02 10.18 5.77
N ILE A 75 13.13 9.05 5.06
CA ILE A 75 12.94 7.72 5.64
C ILE A 75 14.14 7.39 6.53
N GLU A 76 15.36 7.71 6.08
CA GLU A 76 16.59 7.50 6.87
C GLU A 76 16.69 8.44 8.07
N ASP A 77 16.34 9.72 7.87
CA ASP A 77 16.37 10.75 8.90
C ASP A 77 15.09 11.60 8.85
N PRO A 78 14.11 11.36 9.75
CA PRO A 78 12.86 12.11 9.79
C PRO A 78 13.02 13.63 9.93
N SER A 79 14.17 14.12 10.42
CA SER A 79 14.45 15.56 10.51
C SER A 79 14.61 16.23 9.14
N GLN A 80 14.81 15.46 8.07
CA GLN A 80 14.84 15.96 6.69
C GLN A 80 13.46 16.44 6.20
N GLY A 81 12.36 16.14 6.90
CA GLY A 81 11.10 16.90 6.75
C GLY A 81 10.40 16.79 5.39
N CYS A 82 10.42 15.62 4.75
CA CYS A 82 9.61 15.34 3.57
C CYS A 82 8.66 14.17 3.84
N PRO A 83 7.42 14.41 4.28
CA PRO A 83 6.49 13.32 4.58
C PRO A 83 6.00 12.55 3.34
N GLY A 84 6.36 13.00 2.13
CA GLY A 84 5.76 12.56 0.87
C GLY A 84 4.65 13.52 0.42
N CYS A 85 4.38 13.62 -0.89
CA CYS A 85 3.43 14.63 -1.39
C CYS A 85 1.98 14.34 -0.95
N ASN A 86 1.63 13.05 -0.84
CA ASN A 86 0.31 12.62 -0.38
C ASN A 86 0.13 12.76 1.13
N GLN A 87 1.21 13.02 1.87
CA GLN A 87 1.20 13.23 3.32
C GLN A 87 1.61 14.66 3.68
N GLY A 88 1.23 15.12 4.88
CA GLY A 88 1.67 16.40 5.46
C GLY A 88 1.45 17.64 4.57
N GLU A 89 2.27 18.68 4.76
CA GLU A 89 2.23 19.89 3.94
C GLU A 89 3.27 19.85 2.81
N VAL A 90 2.94 20.46 1.68
CA VAL A 90 3.93 20.71 0.62
C VAL A 90 4.78 21.91 1.02
N ARG A 91 6.11 21.76 0.98
CA ARG A 91 7.06 22.83 1.35
C ARG A 91 7.01 24.05 0.43
N TYR A 92 6.38 23.92 -0.74
CA TYR A 92 6.27 24.96 -1.76
C TYR A 92 4.82 25.17 -2.15
N LYS A 93 4.52 26.35 -2.69
CA LYS A 93 3.20 26.69 -3.22
C LYS A 93 2.87 25.78 -4.41
N CYS A 94 2.09 24.75 -4.17
CA CYS A 94 1.63 23.77 -5.16
C CYS A 94 0.13 23.95 -5.39
N SER A 95 -0.30 24.13 -6.65
CA SER A 95 -1.72 24.16 -7.00
C SER A 95 -2.32 22.77 -7.27
N ILE A 96 -1.48 21.76 -7.54
CA ILE A 96 -1.92 20.40 -7.85
C ILE A 96 -2.45 19.68 -6.61
N LYS A 97 -1.69 19.70 -5.49
CA LYS A 97 -2.07 19.01 -4.25
C LYS A 97 -3.46 19.39 -3.73
N PRO A 98 -3.78 20.67 -3.47
CA PRO A 98 -5.10 21.02 -2.95
C PRO A 98 -6.23 20.61 -3.92
N CYS A 99 -6.00 20.74 -5.23
CA CYS A 99 -6.96 20.32 -6.25
C CYS A 99 -7.17 18.79 -6.26
N ALA A 100 -6.10 18.00 -6.11
CA ALA A 100 -6.20 16.55 -6.07
C ALA A 100 -6.89 16.05 -4.79
N VAL A 101 -6.61 16.68 -3.65
CA VAL A 101 -7.29 16.41 -2.36
C VAL A 101 -8.78 16.74 -2.46
N GLU A 102 -9.15 17.90 -2.99
CA GLU A 102 -10.54 18.30 -3.20
C GLU A 102 -11.31 17.31 -4.09
N LYS A 103 -10.64 16.82 -5.14
CA LYS A 103 -11.20 15.85 -6.09
C LYS A 103 -11.10 14.39 -5.62
N ASN A 104 -10.48 14.15 -4.47
CA ASN A 104 -10.28 12.83 -3.89
C ASN A 104 -9.63 11.82 -4.86
N VAL A 105 -8.53 12.22 -5.52
CA VAL A 105 -7.73 11.36 -6.41
C VAL A 105 -6.33 11.14 -5.85
N ASN A 106 -5.75 9.96 -6.04
CA ASN A 106 -4.38 9.67 -5.61
C ASN A 106 -3.33 10.14 -6.64
N SER A 107 -3.74 10.25 -7.90
CA SER A 107 -2.94 10.79 -8.98
C SER A 107 -3.80 11.64 -9.91
N CYS A 108 -3.21 12.69 -10.50
CA CYS A 108 -3.87 13.45 -11.55
C CYS A 108 -4.27 12.57 -12.74
N GLY A 109 -3.59 11.45 -12.99
CA GLY A 109 -3.99 10.49 -14.02
C GLY A 109 -5.39 9.89 -13.81
N GLU A 110 -5.85 9.78 -12.57
CA GLU A 110 -7.19 9.29 -12.21
C GLU A 110 -8.29 10.36 -12.34
N CYS A 111 -7.91 11.63 -12.52
CA CYS A 111 -8.87 12.71 -12.65
C CYS A 111 -9.47 12.75 -14.05
N ASP A 112 -10.80 12.78 -14.17
CA ASP A 112 -11.50 12.91 -15.46
C ASP A 112 -11.12 14.18 -16.24
N GLN A 113 -10.74 15.23 -15.52
CA GLN A 113 -10.35 16.51 -16.11
C GLN A 113 -8.86 16.58 -16.50
N PHE A 114 -8.07 15.53 -16.27
CA PHE A 114 -6.68 15.50 -16.71
C PHE A 114 -6.60 15.37 -18.25
N PRO A 115 -5.61 15.98 -18.93
CA PRO A 115 -4.78 17.08 -18.43
C PRO A 115 -5.60 18.36 -18.20
N CYS A 116 -5.42 19.01 -17.03
CA CYS A 116 -6.07 20.29 -16.71
C CYS A 116 -5.02 21.42 -16.61
N GLU A 117 -5.47 22.67 -16.46
CA GLU A 117 -4.58 23.84 -16.40
C GLU A 117 -3.42 23.69 -15.38
N ASN A 118 -3.71 23.13 -14.21
CA ASN A 118 -2.70 22.88 -13.18
C ASN A 118 -1.61 21.91 -13.65
N THR A 119 -1.99 20.81 -14.31
CA THR A 119 -1.03 19.81 -14.79
C THR A 119 -0.31 20.29 -16.03
N ILE A 120 -0.99 20.93 -16.98
CA ILE A 120 -0.39 21.53 -18.18
C ILE A 120 0.71 22.51 -17.79
N LYS A 121 0.47 23.38 -16.80
CA LYS A 121 1.47 24.35 -16.33
C LYS A 121 2.69 23.69 -15.71
N PHE A 122 2.52 22.59 -14.97
CA PHE A 122 3.63 21.88 -14.35
C PHE A 122 4.38 21.02 -15.36
N HIS A 123 3.68 20.13 -16.06
CA HIS A 123 4.18 19.19 -17.07
C HIS A 123 4.88 19.90 -18.24
N GLY A 124 4.27 21.00 -18.72
CA GLY A 124 4.81 21.84 -19.79
C GLY A 124 6.05 22.67 -19.43
N SER A 125 6.63 22.52 -18.24
CA SER A 125 7.86 23.26 -17.87
C SER A 125 9.12 22.78 -18.60
N GLY A 126 9.06 21.62 -19.28
CA GLY A 126 10.17 21.01 -20.02
C GLY A 126 11.29 20.43 -19.14
N LYS A 127 11.14 20.50 -17.82
CA LYS A 127 12.09 19.92 -16.86
C LYS A 127 11.92 18.41 -16.80
N ASP A 128 13.00 17.70 -16.53
CA ASP A 128 13.04 16.22 -16.50
C ASP A 128 11.95 15.64 -15.59
N MET A 129 11.85 16.18 -14.37
CA MET A 129 10.80 15.83 -13.41
C MET A 129 9.40 16.09 -13.92
N SER A 130 9.17 17.16 -14.69
CA SER A 130 7.84 17.45 -15.20
C SER A 130 7.46 16.53 -16.37
N LEU A 131 8.43 16.19 -17.23
CA LEU A 131 8.24 15.26 -18.35
C LEU A 131 7.93 13.84 -17.88
N VAL A 132 8.73 13.31 -16.94
CA VAL A 132 8.51 11.97 -16.38
C VAL A 132 7.19 11.92 -15.59
N ALA A 133 6.87 12.98 -14.85
CA ALA A 133 5.60 13.07 -14.14
C ALA A 133 4.38 13.10 -15.08
N GLU A 134 4.49 13.77 -16.24
CA GLU A 134 3.45 13.76 -17.27
C GLU A 134 3.25 12.36 -17.84
N LYS A 135 4.35 11.71 -18.27
CA LYS A 135 4.37 10.33 -18.77
C LYS A 135 3.68 9.39 -17.77
N ASN A 136 3.98 9.53 -16.48
CA ASN A 136 3.39 8.73 -15.43
C ASN A 136 1.90 9.01 -15.23
N CYS A 137 1.44 10.26 -15.30
CA CYS A 137 -0.01 10.55 -15.23
C CYS A 137 -0.79 9.91 -16.39
N TYR A 138 -0.24 9.96 -17.62
CA TYR A 138 -0.85 9.25 -18.74
C TYR A 138 -0.82 7.74 -18.55
N ARG A 139 0.26 7.18 -18.00
CA ARG A 139 0.33 5.75 -17.69
C ARG A 139 -0.70 5.34 -16.63
N VAL A 140 -0.84 6.10 -15.55
CA VAL A 140 -1.90 5.89 -14.54
C VAL A 140 -3.29 5.92 -15.17
N ARG A 141 -3.55 6.82 -16.11
CA ARG A 141 -4.84 6.85 -16.81
C ARG A 141 -5.09 5.59 -17.65
N GLU A 142 -4.04 5.03 -18.25
CA GLU A 142 -4.13 3.86 -19.12
C GLU A 142 -4.37 2.57 -18.34
N ILE A 143 -3.62 2.37 -17.24
CA ILE A 143 -3.60 1.08 -16.52
C ILE A 143 -4.18 1.15 -15.10
N GLY A 144 -4.54 2.33 -14.62
CA GLY A 144 -4.97 2.52 -13.23
C GLY A 144 -3.80 2.74 -12.26
N TYR A 145 -4.11 3.34 -11.12
CA TYR A 145 -3.10 3.77 -10.14
C TYR A 145 -2.40 2.59 -9.45
N SER A 146 -3.13 1.54 -9.08
CA SER A 146 -2.56 0.36 -8.41
C SER A 146 -1.57 -0.40 -9.30
N ASP A 147 -1.93 -0.66 -10.56
CA ASP A 147 -1.05 -1.36 -11.50
C ASP A 147 0.19 -0.51 -11.82
N TRP A 148 0.01 0.81 -11.93
CA TRP A 148 1.13 1.73 -12.10
C TRP A 148 2.10 1.72 -10.91
N LEU A 149 1.62 1.60 -9.66
CA LEU A 149 2.48 1.47 -8.48
C LEU A 149 3.38 0.24 -8.57
N GLU A 150 2.83 -0.91 -8.97
CA GLU A 150 3.61 -2.14 -9.15
C GLU A 150 4.61 -2.01 -10.31
N GLU A 151 4.21 -1.35 -11.40
CA GLU A 151 5.10 -1.05 -12.52
C GLU A 151 6.27 -0.17 -12.08
N GLN A 152 6.00 0.88 -11.29
CA GLN A 152 7.06 1.75 -10.76
C GLN A 152 7.98 1.02 -9.79
N ALA A 153 7.45 0.18 -8.89
CA ALA A 153 8.27 -0.59 -7.97
C ALA A 153 9.28 -1.48 -8.72
N LYS A 154 8.87 -2.11 -9.83
CA LYS A 154 9.76 -2.91 -10.69
C LYS A 154 10.75 -2.02 -11.45
N ARG A 155 10.27 -0.92 -12.05
CA ARG A 155 11.08 0.03 -12.83
C ARG A 155 12.23 0.63 -12.02
N TRP A 156 12.02 0.88 -10.73
CA TRP A 156 13.00 1.48 -9.82
C TRP A 156 13.81 0.45 -9.02
N SER A 157 13.76 -0.82 -9.44
CA SER A 157 14.59 -1.91 -8.92
C SER A 157 15.61 -2.36 -9.96
N CYS A 158 16.82 -2.65 -9.52
CA CYS A 158 17.88 -3.16 -10.39
C CYS A 158 17.52 -4.55 -10.93
N GLU A 159 17.61 -4.76 -12.24
CA GLU A 159 17.31 -6.05 -12.88
C GLU A 159 18.29 -7.17 -12.48
N ASN A 160 19.52 -6.80 -12.10
CA ASN A 160 20.55 -7.76 -11.71
C ASN A 160 20.42 -8.24 -10.25
N CYS A 161 20.21 -7.31 -9.30
CA CYS A 161 20.23 -7.64 -7.87
C CYS A 161 18.96 -7.26 -7.10
N GLY A 162 17.96 -6.66 -7.75
CA GLY A 162 16.66 -6.30 -7.16
C GLY A 162 16.66 -5.07 -6.25
N SER A 163 17.81 -4.49 -5.93
CA SER A 163 17.90 -3.32 -5.04
C SER A 163 17.25 -2.09 -5.67
N GLY A 164 16.56 -1.29 -4.85
CA GLY A 164 16.04 0.01 -5.28
C GLY A 164 17.16 1.03 -5.56
N PHE A 165 16.88 1.98 -6.44
CA PHE A 165 17.73 3.13 -6.72
C PHE A 165 16.90 4.41 -6.88
N SER A 166 17.57 5.55 -6.86
CA SER A 166 16.96 6.88 -6.81
C SER A 166 17.20 7.69 -8.08
N PHE A 167 16.51 8.83 -8.21
CA PHE A 167 16.61 9.71 -9.38
C PHE A 167 18.02 10.26 -9.67
N LYS A 168 18.94 10.20 -8.69
CA LYS A 168 20.32 10.67 -8.85
C LYS A 168 21.28 9.56 -9.29
N ASP A 169 20.85 8.31 -9.27
CA ASP A 169 21.72 7.17 -9.53
C ASP A 169 21.75 6.89 -11.04
N GLU A 170 22.96 6.72 -11.57
CA GLU A 170 23.22 6.34 -12.98
C GLU A 170 23.70 4.88 -13.09
N VAL A 171 24.16 4.32 -11.98
CA VAL A 171 24.51 2.90 -11.81
C VAL A 171 23.83 2.36 -10.55
N CYS A 172 23.60 1.06 -10.49
CA CYS A 172 22.99 0.44 -9.32
C CYS A 172 23.89 0.63 -8.08
N PRO A 173 23.40 1.25 -6.97
CA PRO A 173 24.23 1.53 -5.80
C PRO A 173 24.67 0.26 -5.05
N SER A 174 23.98 -0.86 -5.23
CA SER A 174 24.31 -2.13 -4.56
C SER A 174 25.26 -3.06 -5.33
N CYS A 175 25.19 -3.12 -6.67
CA CYS A 175 25.99 -4.04 -7.46
C CYS A 175 26.76 -3.40 -8.63
N ASN A 176 26.68 -2.08 -8.79
CA ASN A 176 27.48 -1.29 -9.72
C ASN A 176 27.34 -1.69 -11.21
N VAL A 177 26.20 -2.25 -11.59
CA VAL A 177 25.81 -2.44 -13.00
C VAL A 177 25.07 -1.20 -13.51
N ASP A 178 25.13 -0.97 -14.82
CA ASP A 178 24.37 0.08 -15.49
C ASP A 178 22.87 -0.15 -15.27
N ILE A 179 22.13 0.94 -15.06
CA ILE A 179 20.68 0.95 -14.90
C ILE A 179 20.06 1.87 -15.94
N TYR A 180 18.79 1.66 -16.26
CA TYR A 180 18.02 2.68 -16.97
C TYR A 180 17.78 3.86 -16.00
N SER A 181 18.57 4.91 -16.15
CA SER A 181 18.61 6.05 -15.24
C SER A 181 17.40 6.97 -15.39
N PHE A 182 17.21 7.88 -14.43
CA PHE A 182 16.19 8.92 -14.53
C PHE A 182 16.46 9.88 -15.70
N ALA A 183 17.73 10.18 -15.98
CA ALA A 183 18.12 11.09 -17.06
C ALA A 183 17.76 10.50 -18.44
N GLU A 184 18.02 9.21 -18.64
CA GLU A 184 17.63 8.51 -19.87
C GLU A 184 16.11 8.45 -20.02
N GLU A 185 15.38 8.23 -18.92
CA GLU A 185 13.92 8.24 -18.94
C GLU A 185 13.33 9.62 -19.30
N ALA A 186 13.92 10.68 -18.75
CA ALA A 186 13.54 12.04 -19.10
C ALA A 186 13.89 12.38 -20.57
N ALA A 187 15.03 11.90 -21.08
CA ALA A 187 15.41 12.06 -22.48
C ALA A 187 14.41 11.37 -23.42
N ALA A 188 14.02 10.12 -23.12
CA ALA A 188 13.01 9.39 -23.88
C ALA A 188 11.63 10.06 -23.87
N CYS A 189 11.32 10.90 -22.88
CA CYS A 189 10.10 11.71 -22.86
C CYS A 189 10.19 12.96 -23.77
N ARG A 190 11.39 13.46 -24.08
CA ARG A 190 11.58 14.65 -24.95
C ARG A 190 11.49 14.34 -26.44
N GLU A 191 11.74 13.09 -26.82
CA GLU A 191 11.79 12.66 -28.23
C GLU A 191 10.42 12.29 -28.81
N LYS A 192 9.35 12.40 -28.01
CA LYS A 192 7.96 12.10 -28.38
C LYS A 192 7.21 13.35 -28.79
#